data_AF-A0A426RET1-F1
#
_entry.id   AF-A0A426RET1-F1
#
_cell.length_a   1.000
_cell.length_b   1.000
_cell.length_c   1.000
_cell.angle_alpha   90.00
_cell.angle_beta   90.00
_cell.angle_gamma   90.00
#
_symmetry.space_group_name_H-M   'P 1'
#
loop_
_entity.id
_entity.type
_entity.pdbx_description
1 polymer ?
#
loop_
_entity_poly.entity_id
_entity_poly.type
_entity_poly.pdbx_seq_one_letter_code
_entity_poly.pdbx_strand_id
1 'polypeptide(L)' 'MNMKSDYIKVFGGNVTQSDCVEQLLKENDISPIVKSESESARLAGFGTPLPHISEIFVHKDEEAQALTIISQLNWDE' A
#
# COMPACT_ATOMS: atom_id res chain seq x y z
N MET A 1 -16.57 -21.27 -6.14
CA MET A 1 -15.72 -20.58 -5.15
C MET A 1 -14.81 -19.63 -5.90
N ASN A 2 -15.23 -18.37 -6.06
CA ASN A 2 -14.38 -17.34 -6.65
C ASN A 2 -13.72 -16.59 -5.49
N MET A 3 -12.47 -16.95 -5.17
CA MET A 3 -11.59 -16.04 -4.43
C MET A 3 -11.20 -14.93 -5.41
N LYS A 4 -12.13 -14.01 -5.68
CA LYS A 4 -11.75 -12.73 -6.28
C LYS A 4 -10.88 -12.07 -5.22
N SER A 5 -9.67 -11.68 -5.59
CA SER A 5 -8.82 -10.90 -4.72
C SER A 5 -9.63 -9.69 -4.23
N ASP A 6 -10.08 -9.74 -2.97
CA ASP A 6 -10.94 -8.70 -2.37
C ASP A 6 -10.16 -7.43 -2.04
N TYR A 7 -8.87 -7.43 -2.39
CA TYR A 7 -7.95 -6.32 -2.20
C TYR A 7 -7.83 -5.48 -3.46
N ILE A 8 -7.96 -4.17 -3.28
CA ILE A 8 -7.81 -3.17 -4.33
C ILE A 8 -6.65 -2.24 -3.99
N LYS A 9 -5.89 -1.85 -5.02
CA LYS A 9 -4.79 -0.89 -4.88
C LYS A 9 -5.37 0.50 -4.65
N VAL A 10 -4.96 1.16 -3.57
CA VAL A 10 -5.38 2.53 -3.22
C VAL A 10 -4.24 3.53 -3.27
N PHE A 11 -2.99 3.08 -3.17
CA PHE A 11 -1.81 3.95 -3.22
C PHE A 11 -0.62 3.24 -3.87
N GLY A 12 0.29 4.01 -4.47
CA GLY A 12 1.54 3.51 -5.01
C GLY A 12 2.55 4.65 -5.13
N GLY A 13 3.63 4.56 -4.36
CA GLY A 13 4.61 5.63 -4.23
C GLY A 13 5.93 5.12 -3.66
N ASN A 14 6.78 6.05 -3.20
CA ASN A 14 8.01 5.66 -2.53
C ASN A 14 7.70 4.98 -1.17
N VAL A 15 8.70 4.32 -0.60
CA VAL A 15 8.56 3.64 0.70
C VAL A 15 8.08 4.60 1.79
N THR A 16 8.62 5.82 1.86
CA THR A 16 8.27 6.80 2.91
C THR A 16 6.80 7.22 2.89
N GLN A 17 6.26 7.52 1.72
CA GLN A 17 4.86 7.87 1.54
C GLN A 17 3.98 6.66 1.84
N SER A 18 4.39 5.48 1.36
CA SER A 18 3.64 4.25 1.62
C SER A 18 3.62 3.86 3.09
N ASP A 19 4.71 4.03 3.83
CA ASP A 19 4.76 3.78 5.29
C ASP A 19 3.83 4.75 6.03
N CYS A 20 3.81 6.03 5.64
CA CYS A 20 2.93 7.03 6.22
C CYS A 20 1.45 6.71 5.96
N VAL A 21 1.10 6.37 4.71
CA VAL A 21 -0.27 5.94 4.36
C VAL A 21 -0.65 4.66 5.11
N GLU A 22 0.25 3.69 5.20
CA GLU A 22 0.00 2.43 5.91
C GLU A 22 -0.33 2.67 7.39
N GLN A 23 0.48 3.49 8.07
CA GLN A 23 0.24 3.83 9.47
C GLN A 23 -1.09 4.56 9.64
N LEU A 24 -1.37 5.56 8.80
CA LEU A 24 -2.61 6.33 8.89
C LEU A 24 -3.85 5.45 8.68
N LEU A 25 -3.79 4.50 7.74
CA LEU A 25 -4.86 3.53 7.52
C LEU A 25 -5.03 2.62 8.75
N LYS A 26 -3.95 2.09 9.31
CA LYS A 26 -3.98 1.27 10.55
C LYS A 26 -4.57 2.03 11.75
N GLU A 27 -4.28 3.32 11.88
CA GLU A 27 -4.87 4.18 12.94
C GLU A 27 -6.38 4.39 12.77
N ASN A 28 -6.90 4.24 11.56
CA ASN A 28 -8.32 4.36 11.24
C ASN A 28 -9.03 3.00 11.16
N ASP A 29 -8.48 1.97 11.81
CA ASP A 29 -9.00 0.59 11.85
C ASP A 29 -9.03 -0.11 10.47
N ILE A 30 -8.30 0.42 9.48
CA ILE A 30 -8.17 -0.19 8.15
C ILE A 30 -6.96 -1.12 8.15
N SER A 31 -7.07 -2.28 7.51
CA SER A 31 -5.98 -3.26 7.39
C SER A 31 -5.31 -3.21 6.00
N PRO A 32 -4.38 -2.26 5.76
CA PRO A 32 -3.64 -2.18 4.50
C PRO A 32 -2.62 -3.31 4.35
N ILE A 33 -2.46 -3.78 3.12
CA ILE A 33 -1.41 -4.70 2.68
C ILE A 33 -0.41 -3.92 1.84
N VAL A 34 0.81 -3.79 2.35
CA VAL A 34 1.92 -3.19 1.62
C VAL A 34 2.65 -4.27 0.83
N LYS A 35 2.85 -4.05 -0.47
CA LYS A 35 3.71 -4.87 -1.32
C LYS A 35 4.91 -4.06 -1.77
N SER A 36 6.09 -4.47 -1.29
CA SER A 36 7.39 -4.00 -1.78
C SER A 36 8.00 -5.06 -2.68
N GLU A 37 8.08 -4.77 -3.98
CA GLU A 37 8.67 -5.65 -4.99
C GLU A 37 10.17 -5.86 -4.73
N SER A 38 10.86 -4.80 -4.28
CA SER A 38 12.28 -4.82 -3.91
C SER A 38 12.61 -5.79 -2.77
N GLU A 39 11.76 -5.84 -1.74
CA GLU A 39 12.00 -6.73 -0.59
C GLU A 39 11.68 -8.19 -0.95
N SER A 40 10.64 -8.40 -1.77
CA SER A 40 10.29 -9.72 -2.29
C SER A 40 11.37 -10.30 -3.20
N ALA A 41 11.94 -9.48 -4.10
CA ALA A 41 13.05 -9.88 -4.97
C ALA A 41 14.30 -10.22 -4.14
N ARG A 42 14.62 -9.40 -3.13
CA ARG A 42 15.72 -9.67 -2.19
C ARG A 42 15.53 -11.00 -1.46
N LEU A 43 14.33 -11.26 -0.92
CA LEU A 43 14.02 -12.52 -0.23
C LEU A 43 14.11 -13.73 -1.17
N ALA A 44 13.69 -13.57 -2.42
CA ALA A 44 13.78 -14.59 -3.45
C ALA A 44 15.20 -14.76 -4.04
N GLY A 45 16.19 -13.98 -3.56
CA GLY A 45 17.58 -14.06 -4.02
C GLY A 45 17.85 -13.38 -5.36
N PHE A 46 16.84 -12.71 -5.94
CA PHE A 46 17.00 -11.86 -7.11
C PHE A 46 17.46 -10.49 -6.61
N GLY A 47 18.79 -10.31 -6.51
CA GLY A 47 19.44 -9.06 -6.12
C GLY A 47 19.29 -7.94 -7.18
N THR A 48 18.08 -7.71 -7.66
CA THR A 48 17.78 -6.69 -8.65
C THR A 48 17.49 -5.37 -7.92
N PRO A 49 18.16 -4.27 -8.28
CA PRO A 49 17.83 -2.95 -7.76
C PRO A 49 16.50 -2.51 -8.39
N LEU A 50 15.40 -3.02 -7.85
CA LEU A 50 14.07 -2.56 -8.21
C LEU A 50 13.88 -1.14 -7.68
N PRO A 51 13.08 -0.31 -8.37
CA PRO A 51 12.64 0.96 -7.83
C PRO A 51 12.07 0.71 -6.43
N HIS A 52 12.45 1.51 -5.43
CA HIS A 52 11.93 1.45 -4.06
C HIS A 52 10.48 1.98 -4.02
N ILE A 53 9.61 1.33 -4.79
CA ILE A 53 8.20 1.64 -4.91
C ILE A 53 7.45 0.59 -4.12
N SER A 54 6.60 1.07 -3.21
CA SER A 54 5.72 0.24 -2.40
C SER A 54 4.29 0.54 -2.80
N GLU A 55 3.51 -0.51 -3.00
CA GLU A 55 2.09 -0.42 -3.35
C GLU A 55 1.24 -0.81 -2.15
N ILE A 56 0.13 -0.10 -1.92
CA ILE A 56 -0.79 -0.37 -0.81
C ILE A 56 -2.12 -0.84 -1.36
N PHE A 57 -2.59 -1.94 -0.78
CA PHE A 57 -3.86 -2.56 -1.09
C PHE A 57 -4.74 -2.62 0.17
N VAL A 58 -6.04 -2.40 0.04
CA VAL A 58 -7.02 -2.52 1.13
C VAL A 58 -8.20 -3.37 0.67
N HIS A 59 -9.07 -3.84 1.57
CA HIS A 59 -10.29 -4.50 1.12
C HIS A 59 -11.19 -3.53 0.35
N LYS A 60 -11.95 -4.07 -0.61
CA LYS A 60 -12.96 -3.31 -1.34
C LYS A 60 -13.96 -2.58 -0.45
N ASP A 61 -14.31 -3.17 0.69
CA ASP A 61 -15.24 -2.55 1.63
C ASP A 61 -14.64 -1.32 2.32
N GLU A 62 -13.31 -1.24 2.40
CA GLU A 62 -12.54 -0.16 3.04
C GLU A 62 -12.02 0.87 2.02
N GLU A 63 -12.15 0.60 0.71
CA GLU A 63 -11.61 1.41 -0.38
C GLU A 63 -12.02 2.89 -0.26
N ALA A 64 -13.32 3.14 -0.09
CA ALA A 64 -13.86 4.50 -0.04
C ALA A 64 -13.31 5.30 1.16
N GLN A 65 -13.19 4.64 2.31
CA GLN A 65 -12.64 5.25 3.53
C GLN A 65 -11.13 5.50 3.36
N ALA A 66 -10.40 4.51 2.84
CA ALA A 66 -8.97 4.62 2.58
C ALA A 66 -8.66 5.76 1.61
N LEU A 67 -9.38 5.87 0.50
CA LEU A 67 -9.20 6.96 -0.48
C LEU A 67 -9.51 8.33 0.13
N THR A 68 -10.54 8.42 1.00
CA THR A 68 -10.87 9.67 1.71
C THR A 68 -9.72 10.11 2.60
N ILE A 69 -9.17 9.18 3.39
CA ILE A 69 -8.04 9.43 4.29
C ILE A 69 -6.78 9.82 3.50
N ILE A 70 -6.46 9.08 2.43
CA ILE A 70 -5.31 9.38 1.57
C ILE A 70 -5.46 10.76 0.92
N SER A 71 -6.68 11.14 0.52
CA SER A 71 -6.93 12.46 -0.09
C SER A 71 -6.78 13.61 0.90
N GLN A 72 -6.83 13.35 2.21
CA GLN A 72 -6.55 14.34 3.25
C GLN A 72 -5.04 14.54 3.49
N LEU A 73 -4.21 13.58 3.07
CA LEU A 73 -2.76 13.74 3.08
C LEU A 73 -2.37 14.71 1.97
N ASN A 74 -2.12 15.95 2.36
CA ASN A 74 -1.53 16.95 1.47
C ASN A 74 -0.02 16.71 1.42
N TRP A 75 0.47 16.17 0.30
CA TRP A 75 1.91 15.90 0.08
C TRP A 75 2.68 17.12 -0.44
N ASP A 76 2.02 18.28 -0.53
CA ASP A 76 2.63 19.55 -0.91
C ASP A 76 3.47 20.10 0.26
N GLU A 77 4.80 19.96 0.09
CA GLU A 77 5.97 20.66 0.68
C GLU A 77 5.97 21.09 2.16
#